data_AF-A0A9E2P762-F1
#
_entry.id   AF-A0A9E2P762-F1
#
_cell.length_a   1.000
_cell.length_b   1.000
_cell.length_c   1.000
_cell.angle_alpha   90.00
_cell.angle_beta   90.00
_cell.angle_gamma   90.00
#
_symmetry.space_group_name_H-M   'P 1'
#
loop_
_entity.id
_entity.type
_entity.pdbx_description
1 polymer ?
#
loop_
_entity_poly.entity_id
_entity_poly.type
_entity_poly.pdbx_seq_one_letter_code
_entity_poly.pdbx_strand_id
1 'polypeptide(L)'
;MQNPDNAGAASTDYLNIFGLTALAYLWAQMAKAAQKQIDAGSTDPYYANKLMTGRYFVERILPDTGAHLAKLKTGADVLMAMPAEAF
;
A
#
# COMPACT_ATOMS: atom_id res chain seq x y z
N MET A 1 5.93 -20.55 18.34
CA MET A 1 6.44 -20.21 17.00
C MET A 1 5.79 -21.16 16.02
N GLN A 2 4.61 -20.78 15.51
CA GLN A 2 3.79 -21.57 14.60
C GLN A 2 4.38 -21.45 13.19
N ASN A 3 4.93 -22.54 12.64
CA ASN A 3 5.53 -22.71 11.30
C ASN A 3 6.28 -21.49 10.68
N PRO A 4 7.63 -21.48 10.63
CA PRO A 4 8.41 -20.37 10.05
C PRO A 4 8.15 -20.13 8.56
N ASP A 5 7.70 -21.14 7.81
CA ASP A 5 7.41 -20.99 6.38
C ASP A 5 6.28 -20.00 6.12
N ASN A 6 5.33 -19.86 7.06
CA ASN A 6 4.27 -18.85 6.96
C ASN A 6 4.83 -17.43 6.98
N ALA A 7 5.91 -17.18 7.74
CA ALA A 7 6.56 -15.88 7.75
C ALA A 7 7.28 -15.60 6.42
N GLY A 8 7.92 -16.63 5.85
CA GLY A 8 8.54 -16.54 4.52
C GLY A 8 7.52 -16.25 3.42
N ALA A 9 6.45 -17.04 3.37
CA ALA A 9 5.35 -16.90 2.41
C ALA A 9 4.66 -15.52 2.48
N ALA A 10 4.50 -14.96 3.67
CA ALA A 10 3.83 -13.67 3.87
C ALA A 10 4.71 -12.43 3.63
N SER A 11 6.04 -12.59 3.56
CA SER A 11 7.01 -11.49 3.66
C SER A 11 6.82 -10.41 2.59
N THR A 12 6.63 -10.80 1.32
CA THR A 12 6.47 -9.88 0.19
C THR A 12 5.14 -9.14 0.25
N ASP A 13 4.04 -9.81 0.55
CA ASP A 13 2.73 -9.15 0.67
C ASP A 13 2.72 -8.18 1.86
N TYR A 14 3.34 -8.55 2.99
CA TYR A 14 3.50 -7.67 4.13
C TYR A 14 4.29 -6.40 3.77
N LEU A 15 5.41 -6.55 3.06
CA LEU A 15 6.23 -5.41 2.61
C LEU A 15 5.42 -4.44 1.73
N ASN A 16 4.59 -4.96 0.82
CA ASN A 16 3.73 -4.13 -0.01
C ASN A 16 2.65 -3.40 0.80
N ILE A 17 1.99 -4.08 1.75
CA ILE A 17 1.01 -3.44 2.65
C ILE A 17 1.67 -2.31 3.44
N PHE A 18 2.87 -2.56 3.99
CA PHE A 18 3.62 -1.55 4.72
C PHE A 18 3.99 -0.35 3.83
N GLY A 19 4.51 -0.59 2.63
CA GLY A 19 4.87 0.45 1.68
C GLY A 19 3.68 1.31 1.26
N LEU A 20 2.54 0.69 0.92
CA LEU A 20 1.32 1.40 0.57
C LEU A 20 0.77 2.24 1.74
N THR A 21 0.84 1.71 2.96
CA THR A 21 0.43 2.43 4.18
C THR A 21 1.34 3.64 4.44
N ALA A 22 2.66 3.48 4.29
CA ALA A 22 3.62 4.57 4.44
C ALA A 22 3.39 5.67 3.38
N LEU A 23 3.13 5.29 2.13
CA LEU A 23 2.80 6.23 1.07
C LEU A 23 1.48 6.95 1.32
N ALA A 24 0.45 6.27 1.83
CA ALA A 24 -0.81 6.91 2.22
C ALA A 24 -0.59 7.98 3.30
N TYR A 25 0.26 7.69 4.30
CA TYR A 25 0.62 8.67 5.33
C TYR A 25 1.32 9.90 4.74
N LEU A 26 2.29 9.71 3.83
CA LEU A 26 2.97 10.82 3.17
C LEU A 26 2.03 11.64 2.28
N TRP A 27 1.09 10.98 1.58
CA TRP A 27 0.04 11.66 0.82
C TRP A 27 -0.86 12.51 1.72
N ALA A 28 -1.25 12.01 2.89
CA ALA A 28 -2.04 12.77 3.85
C ALA A 28 -1.29 14.02 4.34
N GLN A 29 0.02 13.91 4.62
CA GLN A 29 0.85 15.06 4.98
C GLN A 29 0.94 16.10 3.86
N MET A 30 1.19 15.66 2.62
CA MET A 30 1.21 16.55 1.44
C MET A 30 -0.14 17.21 1.21
N ALA A 31 -1.25 16.47 1.38
CA ALA A 31 -2.60 17.00 1.23
C ALA A 31 -2.89 18.09 2.25
N LYS A 32 -2.51 17.89 3.52
CA LYS A 32 -2.64 18.90 4.58
C LYS A 32 -1.84 20.17 4.24
N ALA A 33 -0.61 20.01 3.75
CA ALA A 33 0.22 21.15 3.37
C ALA A 33 -0.35 21.91 2.16
N ALA A 34 -0.83 21.20 1.13
CA ALA A 34 -1.44 21.80 -0.05
C ALA A 34 -2.74 22.54 0.29
N GLN A 35 -3.61 21.91 1.10
CA GLN A 35 -4.85 22.52 1.55
C GLN A 35 -4.59 23.82 2.32
N LYS A 36 -3.59 23.83 3.21
CA LYS A 36 -3.21 25.05 3.95
C LYS A 36 -2.84 26.22 3.02
N GLN A 37 -2.18 25.96 1.89
CA GLN A 37 -1.81 27.00 0.93
C GLN A 37 -3.02 27.52 0.15
N ILE A 38 -3.95 26.63 -0.21
CA ILE A 38 -5.23 27.00 -0.82
C ILE A 38 -6.04 27.87 0.15
N ASP A 39 -6.15 27.46 1.42
CA ASP A 39 -6.88 28.18 2.46
C ASP A 39 -6.25 29.56 2.76
N ALA A 40 -4.95 29.71 2.55
CA ALA A 40 -4.22 30.99 2.65
C ALA A 40 -4.38 31.89 1.40
N GLY A 41 -5.16 31.46 0.41
CA GLY A 41 -5.48 32.25 -0.78
C GLY A 41 -4.53 32.05 -1.97
N SER A 42 -3.69 31.01 -1.97
CA SER A 42 -2.85 30.71 -3.13
C SER A 42 -3.69 30.28 -4.33
N THR A 43 -3.39 30.86 -5.50
CA THR A 43 -4.00 30.50 -6.79
C THR A 43 -3.12 29.60 -7.66
N ASP A 44 -2.04 29.05 -7.09
CA ASP A 44 -1.13 28.16 -7.82
C ASP A 44 -1.83 26.80 -8.08
N PRO A 45 -2.01 26.38 -9.35
CA PRO A 45 -2.66 25.11 -9.68
C PRO A 45 -1.92 23.89 -9.11
N TYR A 46 -0.64 24.01 -8.74
CA TYR A 46 0.13 22.94 -8.11
C TYR A 46 -0.59 22.33 -6.90
N TYR A 47 -1.19 23.16 -6.02
CA TYR A 47 -1.81 22.67 -4.80
C TYR A 47 -3.09 21.88 -5.08
N ALA A 48 -3.95 22.37 -5.98
CA ALA A 48 -5.13 21.65 -6.41
C ALA A 48 -4.76 20.33 -7.11
N ASN A 49 -3.75 20.37 -7.98
CA ASN A 49 -3.21 19.18 -8.66
C ASN A 49 -2.69 18.14 -7.67
N LYS A 50 -1.98 18.56 -6.62
CA LYS A 50 -1.52 17.65 -5.56
C LYS A 50 -2.65 16.93 -4.85
N LEU A 51 -3.75 17.62 -4.55
CA LEU A 51 -4.93 16.99 -3.94
C LEU A 51 -5.58 15.98 -4.89
N MET A 52 -5.68 16.30 -6.18
CA MET A 52 -6.22 15.38 -7.19
C MET A 52 -5.36 14.12 -7.33
N THR A 53 -4.03 14.24 -7.40
CA THR A 53 -3.14 13.08 -7.47
C THR A 53 -3.21 12.23 -6.19
N GLY A 54 -3.30 12.85 -5.01
CA GLY A 54 -3.46 12.13 -3.75
C GLY A 54 -4.76 11.33 -3.70
N ARG A 55 -5.88 11.89 -4.18
CA ARG A 55 -7.16 11.17 -4.30
C ARG A 55 -7.04 9.97 -5.23
N TYR A 56 -6.41 10.13 -6.39
CA TYR A 56 -6.15 9.00 -7.30
C TYR A 56 -5.40 7.88 -6.60
N PHE A 57 -4.33 8.19 -5.85
CA PHE A 57 -3.60 7.16 -5.10
C PHE A 57 -4.50 6.42 -4.10
N VAL A 58 -5.30 7.16 -3.31
CA VAL A 58 -6.19 6.57 -2.31
C VAL A 58 -7.29 5.70 -2.95
N GLU A 59 -7.86 6.13 -4.06
CA GLU A 59 -8.99 5.43 -4.69
C GLU A 59 -8.57 4.30 -5.64
N ARG A 60 -7.39 4.40 -6.25
CA ARG A 60 -6.96 3.48 -7.31
C ARG A 60 -5.79 2.58 -6.95
N ILE A 61 -4.95 2.97 -5.99
CA ILE A 61 -3.71 2.25 -5.66
C ILE A 61 -3.78 1.66 -4.24
N LEU A 62 -4.21 2.44 -3.25
CA LEU A 62 -4.30 1.98 -1.86
C LEU A 62 -5.18 0.72 -1.66
N PRO A 63 -6.26 0.48 -2.43
CA PRO A 63 -7.04 -0.75 -2.31
C PRO A 63 -6.24 -2.04 -2.56
N ASP A 64 -5.09 -1.97 -3.24
CA ASP A 64 -4.20 -3.13 -3.44
C ASP A 64 -3.73 -3.75 -2.12
N THR A 65 -3.73 -2.97 -1.03
CA THR A 65 -3.50 -3.50 0.34
C THR A 65 -4.46 -4.63 0.70
N GLY A 66 -5.72 -4.58 0.24
CA GLY A 66 -6.71 -5.63 0.45
C GLY A 66 -6.36 -6.93 -0.26
N ALA A 67 -5.86 -6.84 -1.50
CA ALA A 67 -5.41 -8.00 -2.26
C ALA A 67 -4.16 -8.64 -1.63
N HIS A 68 -3.19 -7.82 -1.22
CA HIS A 68 -2.01 -8.29 -0.49
C HIS A 68 -2.38 -8.92 0.85
N LEU A 69 -3.33 -8.34 1.58
CA LEU A 69 -3.80 -8.92 2.85
C LEU A 69 -4.47 -10.28 2.65
N ALA A 70 -5.22 -10.45 1.56
CA ALA A 70 -5.83 -11.74 1.23
C ALA A 70 -4.76 -12.82 0.95
N LYS A 71 -3.72 -12.48 0.16
CA LYS A 71 -2.59 -13.37 -0.12
C LYS A 71 -1.80 -13.71 1.15
N LEU A 72 -1.49 -12.70 1.96
CA LEU A 72 -0.78 -12.87 3.23
C LEU A 72 -1.47 -13.89 4.15
N LYS A 73 -2.81 -13.91 4.16
CA LYS A 73 -3.61 -14.81 5.00
C LYS A 73 -3.68 -16.26 4.51
N THR A 74 -3.24 -16.57 3.29
CA THR A 74 -3.31 -17.95 2.78
C THR A 74 -2.27 -18.87 3.41
N GLY A 75 -1.22 -18.32 4.02
CA GLY A 75 -0.12 -19.09 4.59
C GLY A 75 0.75 -19.78 3.53
N ALA A 76 1.63 -20.67 3.98
CA ALA A 76 2.63 -21.33 3.16
C ALA A 76 2.12 -22.58 2.43
N ASP A 77 1.00 -23.17 2.85
CA ASP A 77 0.55 -24.48 2.41
C ASP A 77 0.49 -24.61 0.88
N VAL A 78 -0.09 -23.63 0.18
CA VAL A 78 -0.21 -23.65 -1.29
C VAL A 78 1.15 -23.49 -2.00
N LEU A 79 2.09 -22.75 -1.41
CA LEU A 79 3.43 -22.53 -1.97
C LEU A 79 4.34 -23.73 -1.74
N MET A 80 4.17 -24.41 -0.60
CA MET A 80 4.99 -25.54 -0.17
C MET A 80 4.40 -26.91 -0.57
N ALA A 81 3.21 -26.95 -1.16
CA ALA A 81 2.56 -28.19 -1.59
C ALA A 81 3.18 -28.82 -2.84
N MET A 82 3.80 -28.03 -3.71
CA MET A 82 4.39 -28.53 -4.96
C MET A 82 5.80 -29.11 -4.69
N PRO A 83 6.06 -30.38 -5.03
CA PRO A 83 7.40 -30.95 -4.94
C PRO A 83 8.38 -30.21 -5.84
N ALA A 84 9.64 -30.13 -5.41
CA ALA A 84 10.68 -29.41 -6.14
C ALA A 84 10.89 -29.96 -7.57
N GLU A 85 10.68 -31.26 -7.78
CA GLU A 85 10.84 -31.96 -9.06
C GLU A 85 9.73 -31.63 -10.08
N ALA A 86 8.68 -30.90 -9.67
CA ALA A 86 7.54 -30.54 -10.49
C ALA A 86 7.59 -29.08 -11.03
N PHE A 87 8.65 -28.32 -10.71
CA PHE A 87 8.91 -26.97 -11.23
C PHE A 87 9.80 -27.01 -12.49
#